data_AF-A0A926HCX1-F1
#
_entry.id   AF-A0A926HCX1-F1
#
_cell.length_a   1.000
_cell.length_b   1.000
_cell.length_c   1.000
_cell.angle_alpha   90.00
_cell.angle_beta   90.00
_cell.angle_gamma   90.00
#
_symmetry.space_group_name_H-M   'P 1'
#
loop_
_entity.id
_entity.type
_entity.pdbx_description
1 polymer ?
#
loop_
_entity_poly.entity_id
_entity_poly.type
_entity_poly.pdbx_seq_one_letter_code
_entity_poly.pdbx_strand_id
1 'polypeptide(L)' 'MYRKHIIFDRDSRDYAMYLDGELIGFARTYHEAEITLDQLVFELLHGDYFVEAA' A
#
# COMPACT_ATOMS: atom_id res chain seq x y z
N MET A 1 -14.10 0.21 0.33
CA MET A 1 -13.37 1.49 0.41
C MET A 1 -12.09 1.18 1.18
N TYR A 2 -10.95 1.14 0.50
CA TYR A 2 -9.71 0.64 1.11
C TYR A 2 -9.18 1.60 2.18
N ARG A 3 -8.78 1.07 3.35
CA ARG A 3 -8.22 1.88 4.44
C ARG A 3 -6.70 1.82 4.42
N LYS A 4 -6.05 2.92 4.04
CA LYS A 4 -4.59 3.06 4.07
C LYS A 4 -4.14 3.44 5.49
N HIS A 5 -3.14 2.73 6.01
CA HIS A 5 -2.51 3.00 7.31
C HIS A 5 -1.00 2.97 7.14
N ILE A 6 -0.31 4.02 7.59
CA ILE A 6 1.15 4.09 7.58
C ILE A 6 1.61 4.25 9.01
N ILE A 7 2.40 3.29 9.51
CA ILE A 7 2.92 3.28 10.86
C ILE A 7 4.44 3.38 10.78
N PHE A 8 5.01 4.36 11.47
CA PHE A 8 6.46 4.48 11.57
C PHE A 8 7.01 3.51 12.60
N ASP A 9 7.85 2.58 12.16
CA ASP A 9 8.57 1.66 13.03
C ASP A 9 9.93 2.25 13.40
N ARG A 10 10.11 2.57 14.68
CA ARG A 10 11.34 3.18 15.18
C ARG A 10 12.53 2.21 15.28
N ASP A 11 12.26 0.91 15.27
CA ASP A 11 13.25 -0.14 15.45
C ASP A 11 13.99 -0.41 14.13
N SER A 12 13.22 -0.57 13.06
CA SER A 12 13.70 -0.72 11.68
C SER A 12 14.00 0.63 11.01
N ARG A 13 13.43 1.72 11.54
CA ARG A 13 13.44 3.08 10.96
C ARG A 13 12.78 3.14 9.59
N ASP A 14 11.81 2.24 9.37
CA ASP A 14 11.01 2.13 8.16
C ASP A 14 9.53 2.45 8.46
N TYR A 15 8.78 2.73 7.41
CA TYR A 15 7.35 2.99 7.44
C TYR A 15 6.62 1.74 6.98
N ALA A 16 5.97 1.05 7.92
CA ALA A 16 5.12 -0.09 7.63
C ALA A 16 3.80 0.39 7.01
N MET A 17 3.48 -0.16 5.84
CA MET A 17 2.30 0.15 5.06
C MET A 17 1.26 -0.94 5.26
N TYR A 18 0.10 -0.55 5.74
CA TYR A 18 -1.05 -1.43 5.91
C TYR A 18 -2.17 -0.97 4.98
N LEU A 19 -2.76 -1.93 4.27
CA LEU A 19 -3.95 -1.72 3.47
C LEU A 19 -5.04 -2.65 4.02
N ASP A 20 -6.15 -2.05 4.45
CA ASP A 20 -7.28 -2.77 5.05
C ASP A 20 -6.91 -3.61 6.29
N GLY A 21 -5.82 -3.25 6.96
CA GLY A 21 -5.28 -4.00 8.11
C GLY A 21 -4.27 -5.08 7.76
N GLU A 22 -4.03 -5.32 6.46
CA GLU A 22 -3.00 -6.23 5.98
C GLU A 22 -1.70 -5.48 5.71
N LEU A 23 -0.57 -6.02 6.19
CA LEU A 23 0.76 -5.45 5.94
C LEU A 23 1.16 -5.73 4.49
N ILE A 24 1.22 -4.68 3.67
CA ILE A 24 1.54 -4.81 2.25
C ILE A 24 3.02 -4.57 1.98
N GLY A 25 3.71 -3.85 2.86
CA GLY A 25 5.15 -3.67 2.74
C GLY A 25 5.73 -2.62 3.68
N PHE A 26 6.99 -2.28 3.44
CA PHE A 26 7.74 -1.26 4.18
C PHE A 26 8.35 -0.26 3.21
N ALA A 27 8.37 1.02 3.58
CA ALA A 27 9.02 2.08 2.81
C ALA A 27 10.02 2.83 3.69
N ARG A 28 11.07 3.41 3.09
CA ARG A 28 12.08 4.16 3.84
C ARG A 28 11.61 5.54 4.27
N THR A 29 10.58 6.07 3.60
CA THR A 29 10.00 7.39 3.87
C THR A 29 8.48 7.34 3.82
N TYR A 30 7.84 8.25 4.56
CA TYR A 30 6.39 8.39 4.56
C TYR A 30 5.84 8.69 3.15
N HIS A 31 6.56 9.50 2.37
CA HIS A 31 6.16 9.86 1.00
C HIS A 31 6.21 8.66 0.05
N GLU A 32 7.28 7.85 0.10
CA GLU A 32 7.33 6.60 -0.65
C GLU A 32 6.21 5.65 -0.23
N ALA A 33 5.94 5.54 1.08
CA ALA A 33 4.83 4.73 1.57
C ALA A 33 3.47 5.16 0.99
N GLU A 34 3.22 6.46 0.92
CA GLU A 34 2.00 7.00 0.31
C GLU A 34 1.93 6.70 -1.19
N ILE A 35 3.01 6.93 -1.94
CA ILE A 35 3.05 6.65 -3.39
C ILE A 35 2.81 5.16 -3.64
N THR A 36 3.50 4.28 -2.92
CA THR A 36 3.36 2.83 -3.08
C THR A 36 1.96 2.36 -2.71
N LEU A 37 1.38 2.83 -1.60
CA LEU A 37 -0.01 2.52 -1.25
C LEU A 37 -1.01 3.07 -2.25
N ASP A 38 -0.74 4.23 -2.85
CA ASP A 38 -1.58 4.80 -3.91
C ASP A 38 -1.52 4.00 -5.19
N GLN A 39 -0.33 3.62 -5.64
CA GLN A 39 -0.14 2.74 -6.78
C GLN A 39 -0.79 1.38 -6.56
N LEU A 40 -0.62 0.76 -5.39
CA LEU A 40 -1.25 -0.53 -5.06
C LEU A 40 -2.77 -0.43 -5.02
N VAL A 41 -3.34 0.63 -4.43
CA VAL A 41 -4.79 0.85 -4.42
C VAL A 41 -5.30 1.11 -5.83
N PHE A 42 -4.55 1.87 -6.63
CA PHE A 42 -4.87 2.10 -8.04
C PHE A 42 -4.84 0.80 -8.83
N GLU A 43 -3.82 -0.04 -8.65
CA GLU A 43 -3.71 -1.36 -9.26
C GLU A 43 -4.77 -2.34 -8.76
N LEU A 44 -5.23 -2.27 -7.51
CA LEU A 44 -6.36 -3.07 -7.05
C LEU A 44 -7.67 -2.59 -7.68
N LEU A 45 -7.90 -1.28 -7.68
CA LEU A 45 -9.07 -0.68 -8.30
C LEU A 45 -9.10 -0.87 -9.83
N HIS A 46 -7.96 -0.83 -10.51
CA HIS A 46 -7.84 -0.97 -11.97
C HIS A 46 -7.54 -2.41 -12.41
N GLY A 47 -6.89 -3.22 -11.57
CA GLY A 47 -6.52 -4.61 -11.86
C GLY A 47 -7.70 -5.56 -11.79
N ASP A 48 -8.72 -5.24 -10.99
CA ASP A 48 -10.04 -5.88 -11.08
C ASP A 48 -10.73 -5.64 -12.44
N TYR A 49 -10.26 -4.69 -13.27
CA TYR A 49 -10.72 -4.53 -14.66
C TYR A 49 -9.98 -5.42 -15.68
N PHE A 50 -8.99 -6.21 -15.26
CA PHE A 50 -8.26 -7.13 -16.13
C PHE A 50 -8.59 -8.62 -15.90
N VAL A 51 -9.66 -8.93 -15.15
CA VAL A 51 -10.15 -10.30 -14.99
C VAL A 51 -11.47 -10.51 -15.74
N GLU A 52 -11.47 -10.26 -17.06
CA GLU A 52 -12.33 -10.96 -18.04
C GLU A 52 -11.97 -10.55 -19.48
N ALA A 53 -10.79 -10.97 -19.96
CA ALA A 53 -10.51 -11.07 -21.40
C ALA A 53 -9.36 -12.04 -21.69
N ALA A 54 -9.56 -13.34 -21.45
CA ALA A 54 -8.91 -14.43 -22.20
C ALA A 54 -9.55 -15.78 -21.87
#